data_AF-A0A4Q2T7A9-F1
#
_entry.id   AF-A0A4Q2T7A9-F1
#
_cell.length_a   1.000
_cell.length_b   1.000
_cell.length_c   1.000
_cell.angle_alpha   90.00
_cell.angle_beta   90.00
_cell.angle_gamma   90.00
#
_symmetry.space_group_name_H-M   'P 1'
#
loop_
_entity.id
_entity.type
_entity.pdbx_description
1 polymer ?
#
loop_
_entity_poly.entity_id
_entity_poly.type
_entity_poly.pdbx_seq_one_letter_code
_entity_poly.pdbx_strand_id
1 'polypeptide(L)'
;MRSFVVATATAVVVALTGGCSSGGSGDSTDPPETDDQSSAATPDTDVPVVDSEACEEVRTGIAAFNDGDYAGTVEHFVAAVPLAEDQDDGSALAGDLVEAVRYYAELDAERYPEAARSSRQFAKYKAITLGQCSPVGTEPESPGTDV
;
A
#
# COMPACT_ATOMS: atom_id res chain seq x y z
N MET A 1 10.50 -3.08 43.99
CA MET A 1 10.57 -4.56 43.97
C MET A 1 9.16 -5.11 43.79
N ARG A 2 8.77 -5.41 42.55
CA ARG A 2 7.70 -6.39 42.25
C ARG A 2 8.14 -7.16 41.02
N SER A 3 8.08 -8.47 41.19
CA SER A 3 8.77 -9.51 40.45
C SER A 3 7.80 -10.23 39.50
N PHE A 4 8.34 -10.56 38.32
CA PHE A 4 8.14 -11.71 37.43
C PHE A 4 6.72 -12.28 37.17
N VAL A 5 6.41 -12.52 35.89
CA VAL A 5 6.34 -13.90 35.32
C VAL A 5 6.72 -13.84 33.82
N VAL A 6 7.73 -14.61 33.43
CA VAL A 6 8.10 -14.92 32.04
C VAL A 6 7.40 -16.22 31.65
N ALA A 7 6.66 -16.22 30.54
CA ALA A 7 6.08 -17.43 29.96
C ALA A 7 6.74 -17.71 28.61
N THR A 8 7.65 -18.67 28.60
CA THR A 8 8.26 -19.29 27.42
C THR A 8 7.25 -20.19 26.72
N ALA A 9 6.91 -19.87 25.47
CA ALA A 9 6.16 -20.75 24.58
C ALA A 9 7.12 -21.37 23.55
N THR A 10 7.30 -22.68 23.64
CA THR A 10 8.06 -23.53 22.72
C THR A 10 7.31 -23.71 21.41
N ALA A 11 7.88 -23.26 20.29
CA ALA A 11 7.34 -23.50 18.95
C ALA A 11 8.04 -24.70 18.28
N VAL A 12 7.24 -25.70 17.89
CA VAL A 12 7.67 -26.89 17.14
C VAL A 12 7.75 -26.52 15.66
N VAL A 13 8.92 -26.68 15.04
CA VAL A 13 9.13 -26.44 13.60
C VAL A 13 8.89 -27.74 12.84
N VAL A 14 7.83 -27.79 12.03
CA VAL A 14 7.56 -28.87 11.06
C VAL A 14 8.25 -28.52 9.75
N ALA A 15 9.23 -29.33 9.34
CA ALA A 15 9.94 -29.21 8.08
C ALA A 15 9.11 -29.79 6.93
N LEU A 16 8.80 -28.97 5.92
CA LEU A 16 8.16 -29.38 4.66
C LEU A 16 9.24 -29.63 3.61
N THR A 17 9.44 -30.89 3.23
CA THR A 17 10.27 -31.30 2.10
C THR A 17 9.48 -31.11 0.79
N GLY A 18 9.76 -30.03 0.06
CA GLY A 18 9.27 -29.82 -1.31
C GLY A 18 10.22 -30.48 -2.32
N GLY A 19 9.75 -31.57 -2.94
CA GLY A 19 10.46 -32.28 -4.00
C GLY A 19 10.38 -31.57 -5.36
N CYS A 20 11.48 -31.58 -6.10
CA CYS A 20 11.58 -31.15 -7.48
C CYS A 20 10.87 -32.17 -8.40
N SER A 21 9.90 -31.70 -9.20
CA SER A 21 9.48 -32.39 -10.43
C SER A 21 9.80 -31.52 -11.63
N SER A 22 10.98 -31.79 -12.19
CA SER A 22 11.36 -31.46 -13.56
C SER A 22 10.81 -32.54 -14.50
N GLY A 23 10.08 -32.15 -15.54
CA GLY A 23 9.82 -33.04 -16.68
C GLY A 23 8.65 -32.61 -17.55
N GLY A 24 8.89 -32.51 -18.86
CA GLY A 24 7.82 -32.65 -19.85
C GLY A 24 7.94 -31.76 -21.09
N SER A 25 8.63 -32.28 -22.10
CA SER A 25 8.81 -31.75 -23.45
C SER A 25 7.53 -31.35 -24.21
N GLY A 26 7.65 -30.25 -24.97
CA GLY A 26 7.34 -30.17 -26.40
C GLY A 26 5.89 -30.21 -26.87
N ASP A 27 5.43 -29.11 -27.47
CA ASP A 27 4.77 -29.14 -28.78
C ASP A 27 4.79 -27.73 -29.40
N SER A 28 5.33 -27.64 -30.62
CA SER A 28 5.30 -26.42 -31.44
C SER A 28 3.90 -26.27 -32.03
N THR A 29 3.15 -25.27 -31.59
CA THR A 29 2.01 -24.75 -32.35
C THR A 29 2.12 -23.24 -32.42
N ASP A 30 2.44 -22.79 -33.63
CA ASP A 30 2.45 -21.41 -34.11
C ASP A 30 1.04 -20.79 -33.98
N PRO A 31 0.83 -19.74 -33.18
CA PRO A 31 -0.41 -18.98 -33.22
C PRO A 31 -0.34 -17.90 -34.32
N PRO A 32 -1.42 -17.68 -35.09
CA PRO A 32 -1.45 -16.74 -36.19
C PRO A 32 -1.27 -15.29 -35.70
N GLU A 33 -0.46 -14.54 -36.45
CA GLU A 33 -0.36 -13.09 -36.35
C GLU A 33 -1.74 -12.45 -36.58
N THR A 34 -2.25 -11.81 -35.54
CA THR A 34 -3.35 -10.85 -35.63
C THR A 34 -2.81 -9.54 -35.09
N ASP A 35 -2.37 -8.68 -35.99
CA ASP A 35 -2.29 -7.24 -35.75
C ASP A 35 -3.67 -6.69 -35.33
N ASP A 36 -3.65 -5.52 -34.69
CA ASP A 36 -4.77 -4.67 -34.28
C ASP A 36 -5.40 -4.90 -32.89
N GLN A 37 -4.76 -4.24 -31.91
CA GLN A 37 -5.31 -3.26 -30.95
C GLN A 37 -4.53 -3.41 -29.64
N SER A 38 -3.43 -2.69 -29.42
CA SER A 38 -3.48 -1.27 -29.03
C SER A 38 -4.77 -0.88 -28.33
N SER A 39 -5.01 -1.51 -27.19
CA SER A 39 -5.57 -0.86 -26.01
C SER A 39 -5.00 -1.61 -24.82
N ALA A 40 -3.75 -1.31 -24.48
CA ALA A 40 -3.41 -1.31 -23.07
C ALA A 40 -4.37 -0.29 -22.46
N ALA A 41 -5.51 -0.78 -21.96
CA ALA A 41 -6.29 -0.04 -21.02
C ALA A 41 -5.34 0.21 -19.85
N THR A 42 -4.70 1.38 -19.83
CA THR A 42 -4.46 2.05 -18.57
C THR A 42 -5.79 1.94 -17.84
N PRO A 43 -5.86 1.35 -16.65
CA PRO A 43 -6.95 1.70 -15.77
C PRO A 43 -6.71 3.19 -15.44
N ASP A 44 -7.14 4.06 -16.35
CA ASP A 44 -7.80 5.32 -16.04
C ASP A 44 -9.08 4.97 -15.26
N THR A 45 -8.91 4.28 -14.14
CA THR A 45 -9.84 4.45 -13.04
C THR A 45 -9.46 5.84 -12.56
N ASP A 46 -10.15 6.83 -13.10
CA ASP A 46 -10.33 8.16 -12.56
C ASP A 46 -10.89 7.95 -11.14
N VAL A 47 -10.03 7.53 -10.21
CA VAL A 47 -10.36 7.49 -8.79
C VAL A 47 -10.42 8.97 -8.46
N PRO A 48 -11.61 9.53 -8.17
CA PRO A 48 -11.69 10.94 -7.86
C PRO A 48 -10.75 11.18 -6.68
N VAL A 49 -9.67 11.94 -6.92
CA VAL A 49 -8.77 12.34 -5.84
C VAL A 49 -9.62 13.12 -4.87
N VAL A 50 -9.78 12.55 -3.69
CA VAL A 50 -10.54 13.21 -2.64
C VAL A 50 -9.57 14.18 -1.99
N ASP A 51 -9.60 15.44 -2.43
CA ASP A 51 -8.88 16.53 -1.74
C ASP A 51 -9.66 16.84 -0.45
N SER A 52 -9.61 15.89 0.49
CA SER A 52 -10.25 15.95 1.79
C SER A 52 -9.23 16.11 2.90
N GLU A 53 -9.72 16.53 4.07
CA GLU A 53 -8.93 16.65 5.29
C GLU A 53 -8.27 15.32 5.67
N ALA A 54 -8.94 14.18 5.41
CA ALA A 54 -8.36 12.85 5.62
C ALA A 54 -7.13 12.62 4.73
N CYS A 55 -7.22 12.96 3.44
CA CYS A 55 -6.09 12.84 2.53
C CYS A 55 -4.99 13.87 2.80
N GLU A 56 -5.30 15.04 3.35
CA GLU A 56 -4.30 15.99 3.84
C GLU A 56 -3.48 15.41 5.00
N GLU A 57 -4.14 14.84 6.01
CA GLU A 57 -3.47 14.17 7.12
C GLU A 57 -2.66 12.95 6.65
N VAL A 58 -3.20 12.13 5.75
CA VAL A 58 -2.48 11.00 5.16
C VAL A 58 -1.22 11.46 4.42
N ARG A 59 -1.30 12.52 3.61
CA ARG A 59 -0.13 13.08 2.90
C ARG A 59 0.91 13.60 3.89
N THR A 60 0.48 14.29 4.94
CA THR A 60 1.38 14.84 5.96
C THR A 60 2.07 13.71 6.75
N GLY A 61 1.34 12.65 7.10
CA GLY A 61 1.92 11.45 7.70
C GLY A 61 2.93 10.74 6.80
N ILE A 62 2.66 10.65 5.49
CA ILE A 62 3.62 10.11 4.52
C ILE A 62 4.87 11.00 4.41
N ALA A 63 4.71 12.33 4.45
CA ALA A 63 5.85 13.25 4.46
C ALA A 63 6.72 13.06 5.72
N ALA A 64 6.10 13.01 6.91
CA ALA A 64 6.78 12.71 8.15
C ALA A 64 7.54 11.37 8.09
N PHE A 65 6.93 10.34 7.51
CA PHE A 65 7.58 9.03 7.33
C PHE A 65 8.83 9.13 6.44
N ASN A 66 8.76 9.88 5.35
CA ASN A 66 9.89 10.08 4.43
C ASN A 66 11.03 10.88 5.09
N ASP A 67 10.71 11.79 5.99
CA ASP A 67 11.67 12.54 6.80
C ASP A 67 12.26 11.72 7.96
N GLY A 68 11.75 10.50 8.19
CA GLY A 68 12.14 9.62 9.29
C GLY A 68 11.50 9.98 10.63
N ASP A 69 10.53 10.90 10.64
CA ASP A 69 9.72 11.22 11.81
C ASP A 69 8.56 10.23 11.95
N TYR A 70 8.88 9.05 12.49
CA TYR A 70 7.90 7.98 12.68
C TYR A 70 6.88 8.28 13.79
N ALA A 71 7.22 9.15 14.75
CA ALA A 71 6.27 9.59 15.77
C ALA A 71 5.22 10.52 15.15
N GLY A 72 5.67 11.55 14.41
CA GLY A 72 4.78 12.43 13.64
C GLY A 72 3.96 11.67 12.60
N THR A 73 4.54 10.64 11.97
CA THR A 73 3.80 9.73 11.08
C THR A 73 2.56 9.14 11.75
N VAL A 74 2.73 8.55 12.94
CA VAL A 74 1.61 7.96 13.71
C VAL A 74 0.60 9.02 14.10
N GLU A 75 1.05 10.18 14.58
CA GLU A 75 0.15 11.28 14.99
C GLU A 75 -0.79 11.69 13.85
N HIS A 76 -0.26 11.86 12.64
CA HIS A 76 -1.06 12.20 11.46
C HIS A 76 -2.01 11.07 11.05
N PHE A 77 -1.57 9.80 11.07
CA PHE A 77 -2.48 8.70 10.75
C PHE A 77 -3.58 8.52 11.80
N VAL A 78 -3.29 8.73 13.09
CA VAL A 78 -4.31 8.74 14.15
C VAL A 78 -5.32 9.87 13.95
N ALA A 79 -4.87 11.07 13.58
CA ALA A 79 -5.75 12.20 13.26
C ALA A 79 -6.61 11.93 12.01
N ALA A 80 -6.07 11.22 11.03
CA ALA A 80 -6.79 10.84 9.81
C ALA A 80 -7.90 9.81 10.04
N VAL A 81 -7.83 8.95 11.07
CA VAL A 81 -8.83 7.89 11.32
C VAL A 81 -10.27 8.44 11.37
N PRO A 82 -10.63 9.38 12.27
CA PRO A 82 -12.00 9.89 12.34
C PRO A 82 -12.42 10.60 11.05
N LEU A 83 -11.49 11.28 10.36
CA LEU A 83 -11.79 11.98 9.11
C LEU A 83 -12.10 11.01 7.97
N ALA A 84 -11.39 9.89 7.90
CA ALA A 84 -11.63 8.85 6.91
C ALA A 84 -12.95 8.10 7.20
N GLU A 85 -13.27 7.85 8.48
CA GLU A 85 -14.52 7.23 8.90
C GLU A 85 -15.74 8.11 8.59
N ASP A 86 -15.64 9.42 8.80
CA ASP A 86 -16.71 10.38 8.48
C ASP A 86 -16.96 10.48 6.96
N GLN A 87 -15.95 10.17 6.15
CA GLN A 87 -16.02 10.16 4.68
C GLN A 87 -16.40 8.81 4.09
N ASP A 88 -16.55 7.77 4.92
CA ASP A 88 -16.93 6.44 4.46
C ASP A 88 -18.39 6.43 3.97
N ASP A 89 -18.55 6.43 2.65
CA ASP A 89 -19.85 6.35 1.97
C ASP A 89 -20.36 4.91 1.79
N GLY A 90 -19.65 3.93 2.35
CA GLY A 90 -19.93 2.50 2.23
C GLY A 90 -19.41 1.87 0.93
N SER A 91 -18.71 2.63 0.08
CA SER A 91 -18.02 2.08 -1.08
C SER A 91 -16.78 1.28 -0.68
N ALA A 92 -16.36 0.37 -1.55
CA ALA A 92 -15.15 -0.41 -1.32
C ALA A 92 -13.89 0.47 -1.23
N LEU A 93 -13.83 1.55 -2.01
CA LEU A 93 -12.69 2.46 -2.02
C LEU A 93 -12.55 3.23 -0.71
N ALA A 94 -13.65 3.77 -0.20
CA ALA A 94 -13.66 4.48 1.08
C ALA A 94 -13.35 3.52 2.24
N GLY A 95 -13.93 2.31 2.23
CA GLY A 95 -13.61 1.27 3.20
C GLY A 95 -12.12 0.85 3.18
N ASP A 96 -11.52 0.71 1.99
CA ASP A 96 -10.09 0.41 1.84
C ASP A 96 -9.20 1.54 2.39
N LEU A 97 -9.61 2.80 2.24
CA LEU A 97 -8.90 3.94 2.82
C LEU A 97 -8.98 3.94 4.35
N VAL A 98 -10.17 3.73 4.93
CA VAL A 98 -10.33 3.60 6.39
C VAL A 98 -9.47 2.47 6.94
N GLU A 99 -9.46 1.31 6.28
CA GLU A 99 -8.63 0.17 6.66
C GLU A 99 -7.13 0.51 6.63
N ALA A 100 -6.68 1.20 5.57
CA ALA A 100 -5.30 1.64 5.42
C ALA A 100 -4.88 2.62 6.52
N VAL A 101 -5.69 3.64 6.79
CA VAL A 101 -5.41 4.67 7.79
C VAL A 101 -5.35 4.07 9.20
N ARG A 102 -6.30 3.20 9.56
CA ARG A 102 -6.29 2.48 10.84
C ARG A 102 -5.05 1.59 10.99
N TYR A 103 -4.67 0.85 9.95
CA TYR A 103 -3.46 0.03 10.00
C TYR A 103 -2.21 0.84 10.34
N TYR A 104 -2.06 2.02 9.73
CA TYR A 104 -0.93 2.91 10.02
C TYR A 104 -1.04 3.49 11.43
N ALA A 105 -2.21 3.98 11.83
CA ALA A 105 -2.45 4.53 13.16
C ALA A 105 -2.17 3.54 14.31
N GLU A 106 -2.37 2.24 14.09
CA GLU A 106 -2.12 1.18 15.06
C GLU A 106 -0.66 0.68 15.08
N LEU A 107 0.15 1.05 14.10
CA LEU A 107 1.55 0.62 14.03
C LEU A 107 2.40 1.45 14.99
N ASP A 108 3.13 0.80 15.89
CA ASP A 108 4.11 1.50 16.74
C ASP A 108 5.15 2.22 15.87
N ALA A 109 5.53 3.44 16.24
CA ALA A 109 6.46 4.29 15.49
C ALA A 109 7.78 3.55 15.18
N GLU A 110 8.33 2.77 16.13
CA GLU A 110 9.58 2.03 15.93
C GLU A 110 9.47 0.90 14.91
N ARG A 111 8.24 0.46 14.60
CA ARG A 111 7.97 -0.64 13.67
C ARG A 111 7.79 -0.18 12.22
N TYR A 112 7.55 1.11 12.00
CA TYR A 112 7.39 1.67 10.65
C TYR A 112 8.53 1.33 9.69
N PRO A 113 9.82 1.50 10.05
CA PRO A 113 10.92 1.23 9.14
C PRO A 113 10.98 -0.24 8.69
N GLU A 114 10.67 -1.16 9.61
CA GLU A 114 10.69 -2.59 9.34
C GLU A 114 9.45 -2.99 8.54
N ALA A 115 8.27 -2.54 8.94
CA ALA A 115 7.03 -2.78 8.22
C ALA A 115 7.12 -2.27 6.78
N ALA A 116 7.65 -1.07 6.56
CA ALA A 116 7.85 -0.51 5.22
C ALA A 116 8.78 -1.36 4.33
N ARG A 117 9.72 -2.11 4.93
CA ARG A 117 10.68 -2.95 4.21
C ARG A 117 10.16 -4.37 3.96
N SER A 118 9.43 -4.96 4.89
CA SER A 118 9.14 -6.41 4.88
C SER A 118 7.65 -6.77 4.95
N SER A 119 6.76 -5.83 5.27
CA SER A 119 5.33 -6.11 5.41
C SER A 119 4.59 -6.02 4.07
N ARG A 120 4.00 -7.15 3.65
CA ARG A 120 3.05 -7.18 2.52
C ARG A 120 1.82 -6.31 2.77
N GLN A 121 1.39 -6.21 4.02
CA GLN A 121 0.24 -5.39 4.40
C GLN A 121 0.57 -3.89 4.22
N PHE A 122 1.77 -3.48 4.63
CA PHE A 122 2.24 -2.11 4.43
C PHE A 122 2.30 -1.76 2.94
N ALA A 123 2.77 -2.69 2.09
CA ALA A 123 2.79 -2.50 0.65
C ALA A 123 1.37 -2.36 0.05
N LYS A 124 0.40 -3.17 0.49
CA LYS A 124 -1.02 -3.05 0.09
C LYS A 124 -1.54 -1.63 0.38
N TYR A 125 -1.46 -1.22 1.64
CA TYR A 125 -2.03 0.06 2.06
C TYR A 125 -1.28 1.26 1.51
N LYS A 126 0.04 1.13 1.25
CA LYS A 126 0.81 2.18 0.58
C LYS A 126 0.29 2.42 -0.84
N ALA A 127 -0.03 1.36 -1.57
CA ALA A 127 -0.59 1.50 -2.91
C ALA A 127 -1.98 2.18 -2.87
N ILE A 128 -2.80 1.86 -1.87
CA ILE A 128 -4.12 2.48 -1.66
C ILE A 128 -3.96 3.97 -1.35
N THR A 129 -3.17 4.35 -0.34
CA THR A 129 -3.04 5.74 0.09
C THR A 129 -2.36 6.61 -0.96
N LEU A 130 -1.36 6.09 -1.69
CA LEU A 130 -0.75 6.81 -2.81
C LEU A 130 -1.68 6.91 -4.02
N GLY A 131 -2.56 5.94 -4.24
CA GLY A 131 -3.54 6.00 -5.34
C GLY A 131 -4.68 6.98 -5.06
N GLN A 132 -5.20 6.99 -3.83
CA GLN A 132 -6.41 7.75 -3.47
C GLN A 132 -6.10 9.17 -2.96
N CYS A 133 -4.95 9.39 -2.32
CA CYS A 133 -4.58 10.68 -1.72
C CYS A 133 -3.40 11.38 -2.41
N SER A 134 -2.97 10.92 -3.60
CA SER A 134 -2.00 11.69 -4.39
C SER A 134 -2.68 12.91 -5.01
N PRO A 135 -2.10 14.12 -4.91
CA PRO A 135 -2.62 15.26 -5.65
C PRO A 135 -2.56 14.98 -7.16
N VAL A 136 -3.70 15.14 -7.85
CA VAL A 136 -3.73 15.24 -9.31
C VAL A 136 -3.16 16.59 -9.70
N GLY A 137 -2.04 16.61 -10.42
CA GLY A 137 -1.45 17.84 -10.94
C GLY A 137 -0.03 18.15 -10.48
N THR A 138 0.89 17.24 -10.73
CA THR A 138 2.27 17.64 -11.09
C THR A 138 2.80 16.64 -12.11
N GLU A 139 2.12 16.50 -13.24
CA GLU A 139 2.86 16.07 -14.43
C GLU A 139 3.87 17.18 -14.72
N PRO A 140 5.19 16.91 -14.74
CA PRO A 140 6.10 17.84 -15.37
C PRO A 140 5.63 17.92 -16.83
N GLU A 141 5.10 19.06 -17.25
CA GLU A 141 4.89 19.37 -18.66
C GLU A 141 6.18 18.96 -19.38
N SER A 142 6.15 17.86 -20.14
CA SER A 142 7.30 17.47 -20.96
C SER A 142 7.54 18.66 -21.87
N PRO A 143 8.72 19.32 -21.83
CA PRO A 143 8.96 20.45 -22.71
C PRO A 143 8.79 19.92 -24.13
N GLY A 144 7.75 20.42 -24.81
CA GLY A 144 7.48 20.08 -26.19
C GLY A 144 8.78 20.25 -26.95
N THR A 145 9.18 19.20 -27.67
CA THR A 145 10.24 19.37 -28.66
C THR A 145 9.62 20.14 -29.80
N ASP A 146 9.72 21.47 -29.75
CA ASP A 146 9.57 22.34 -30.90
C ASP A 146 10.48 21.80 -32.00
N VAL A 147 9.89 21.36 -33.11
CA VAL A 147 10.56 21.00 -34.37
C VAL A 147 10.41 22.11 -35.39
#